data_AF-A0A925I9E6-F1
#
_entry.id   AF-A0A925I9E6-F1
#
_cell.length_a   1.000
_cell.length_b   1.000
_cell.length_c   1.000
_cell.angle_alpha   90.00
_cell.angle_beta   90.00
_cell.angle_gamma   90.00
#
_symmetry.space_group_name_H-M   'P 1'
#
loop_
_entity.id
_entity.type
_entity.pdbx_description
1 polymer ?
#
loop_
_entity_poly.entity_id
_entity_poly.type
_entity_poly.pdbx_seq_one_letter_code
_entity_poly.pdbx_strand_id
1 'polypeptide(L)'
;GGETPICSNAEVTKKIDPEIITRFREQGILYMRNLNDKLGLAWQKVFQTNDPKEVENYCTENNMNFEWKSKDNLSIKWKRPALLIHPLTKEELWFNHGFFFNRWALSSSYADAFSSSDLPFNTFYGNGEEIEKNVIENIAAAFENTKSIFKWEKNDVLVLDNMRMAHGRNAFTGSRKILVSMSSAY
;
A
#
# COMPACT_ATOMS: atom_id res chain seq x y z
N GLY A 1 -3.59 12.32 20.19
CA GLY A 1 -4.39 11.42 19.34
C GLY A 1 -4.74 12.17 18.08
N GLY A 2 -4.73 11.48 16.94
CA GLY A 2 -5.02 12.09 15.64
C GLY A 2 -3.82 12.79 15.01
N GLU A 3 -2.61 12.52 15.48
CA GLU A 3 -1.39 12.93 14.82
C GLU A 3 -1.31 12.30 13.42
N THR A 4 -0.56 12.95 12.53
CA THR A 4 -0.20 12.42 11.21
C THR A 4 1.24 11.92 11.30
N PRO A 5 1.49 10.66 11.70
CA PRO A 5 2.83 10.10 11.66
C PRO A 5 3.36 10.16 10.23
N ILE A 6 4.64 10.52 10.08
CA ILE A 6 5.35 10.58 8.81
C ILE A 6 6.66 9.81 8.90
N CYS A 7 7.07 9.16 7.81
CA CYS A 7 8.36 8.47 7.70
C CYS A 7 9.04 8.87 6.39
N SER A 8 10.37 9.01 6.40
CA SER A 8 11.12 9.17 5.16
C SER A 8 11.31 7.83 4.48
N ASN A 9 10.80 7.66 3.26
CA ASN A 9 10.99 6.45 2.46
C ASN A 9 12.47 6.19 2.15
N ALA A 10 13.31 7.22 2.07
CA ALA A 10 14.76 7.06 1.90
C ALA A 10 15.38 6.40 3.15
N GLU A 11 15.02 6.87 4.35
CA GLU A 11 15.51 6.30 5.60
C GLU A 11 14.94 4.91 5.87
N VAL A 12 13.66 4.68 5.54
CA VAL A 12 13.05 3.34 5.58
C VAL A 12 13.85 2.38 4.70
N THR A 13 14.18 2.77 3.47
CA THR A 13 14.96 1.94 2.53
C THR A 13 16.31 1.54 3.13
N LYS A 14 17.01 2.46 3.80
CA LYS A 14 18.31 2.19 4.45
C LYS A 14 18.21 1.27 5.67
N LYS A 15 17.05 1.24 6.34
CA LYS A 15 16.83 0.45 7.56
C LYS A 15 16.24 -0.94 7.31
N ILE A 16 15.68 -1.19 6.13
CA ILE A 16 15.26 -2.54 5.73
C ILE A 16 16.52 -3.38 5.47
N ASP A 17 16.46 -4.65 5.82
CA ASP A 17 17.54 -5.61 5.53
C ASP A 17 17.96 -5.55 4.05
N PRO A 18 19.27 -5.40 3.72
CA PRO A 18 19.75 -5.35 2.34
C PRO A 18 19.35 -6.56 1.49
N GLU A 19 19.23 -7.75 2.07
CA GLU A 19 18.77 -8.95 1.35
C GLU A 19 17.30 -8.83 0.95
N ILE A 20 16.46 -8.32 1.86
CA ILE A 20 15.04 -8.02 1.58
C ILE A 20 14.95 -6.98 0.45
N ILE A 21 15.71 -5.88 0.55
CA ILE A 21 15.77 -4.84 -0.47
C ILE A 21 16.17 -5.42 -1.84
N THR A 22 17.19 -6.29 -1.86
CA THR A 22 17.67 -6.91 -3.09
C THR A 22 16.61 -7.81 -3.72
N ARG A 23 15.97 -8.67 -2.93
CA ARG A 23 14.88 -9.54 -3.41
C ARG A 23 13.73 -8.73 -4.00
N PHE A 24 13.30 -7.66 -3.32
CA PHE A 24 12.24 -6.78 -3.81
C PHE A 24 12.65 -5.93 -5.02
N ARG A 25 13.92 -5.57 -5.16
CA ARG A 25 14.43 -4.87 -6.35
C ARG A 25 14.34 -5.75 -7.59
N GLU A 26 14.74 -7.01 -7.47
CA GLU A 26 14.72 -7.98 -8.57
C GLU A 26 13.30 -8.41 -8.92
N GLN A 27 12.51 -8.71 -7.90
CA GLN A 27 11.21 -9.33 -8.11
C GLN A 27 10.07 -8.32 -8.21
N GLY A 28 10.15 -7.14 -7.58
CA GLY A 28 9.01 -6.25 -7.41
C GLY A 28 7.95 -6.81 -6.45
N ILE A 29 6.77 -6.20 -6.45
CA ILE A 29 5.63 -6.58 -5.61
C ILE A 29 4.47 -6.96 -6.52
N LEU A 30 3.86 -8.11 -6.24
CA LEU A 30 2.57 -8.48 -6.82
C LEU A 30 1.48 -8.09 -5.82
N TYR A 31 0.57 -7.24 -6.28
CA TYR A 31 -0.62 -6.86 -5.53
C TYR A 31 -1.78 -7.76 -5.91
N MET A 32 -2.63 -8.07 -4.93
CA MET A 32 -3.92 -8.71 -5.13
C MET A 32 -5.00 -7.86 -4.46
N ARG A 33 -6.13 -7.71 -5.14
CA ARG A 33 -7.33 -7.10 -4.58
C ARG A 33 -8.55 -7.91 -4.94
N ASN A 34 -9.33 -8.30 -3.93
CA ASN A 34 -10.65 -8.90 -4.11
C ASN A 34 -11.72 -7.83 -3.94
N LEU A 35 -12.60 -7.73 -4.92
CA LEU A 35 -13.67 -6.74 -5.02
C LEU A 35 -15.01 -7.45 -4.92
N ASN A 36 -15.50 -7.54 -3.69
CA ASN A 36 -16.82 -8.04 -3.34
C ASN A 36 -17.36 -7.14 -2.21
N ASP A 37 -18.58 -6.61 -2.34
CA ASP A 37 -19.17 -5.60 -1.43
C ASP A 37 -19.41 -6.10 0.02
N LYS A 38 -18.90 -7.29 0.36
CA LYS A 38 -18.97 -7.92 1.68
C LYS A 38 -17.76 -7.58 2.55
N LEU A 39 -16.55 -7.80 2.03
CA LEU A 39 -15.29 -7.56 2.76
C LEU A 39 -14.50 -6.38 2.17
N GLY A 40 -14.71 -6.08 0.90
CA GLY A 40 -14.05 -5.00 0.18
C GLY A 40 -15.03 -4.02 -0.42
N LEU A 41 -14.54 -3.20 -1.36
CA LEU A 41 -15.40 -2.37 -2.19
C LEU A 41 -15.93 -3.17 -3.37
N ALA A 42 -17.19 -2.94 -3.74
CA ALA A 42 -17.73 -3.37 -5.03
C ALA A 42 -16.86 -2.87 -6.20
N TRP A 43 -16.66 -3.71 -7.22
CA TRP A 43 -15.83 -3.34 -8.37
C TRP A 43 -16.38 -2.12 -9.10
N GLN A 44 -17.69 -1.93 -9.12
CA GLN A 44 -18.36 -0.78 -9.71
C GLN A 44 -17.95 0.53 -9.03
N LYS A 45 -17.75 0.51 -7.71
CA LYS A 45 -17.27 1.69 -6.96
C LYS A 45 -15.78 1.96 -7.23
N VAL A 46 -15.00 0.93 -7.54
CA VAL A 46 -13.57 1.08 -7.81
C VAL A 46 -13.32 1.57 -9.23
N PHE A 47 -13.97 0.96 -10.21
CA PHE A 47 -13.82 1.29 -11.63
C PHE A 47 -14.82 2.36 -12.12
N GLN A 48 -15.78 2.76 -11.28
CA GLN A 48 -16.79 3.78 -11.59
C GLN A 48 -17.62 3.43 -12.84
N THR A 49 -17.93 2.14 -13.02
CA THR A 49 -18.71 1.63 -14.15
C THR A 49 -19.56 0.43 -13.73
N ASN A 50 -20.57 0.09 -14.54
CA ASN A 50 -21.37 -1.13 -14.39
C ASN A 50 -21.15 -2.13 -15.53
N ASP A 51 -20.23 -1.86 -16.46
CA ASP A 51 -19.88 -2.78 -17.55
C ASP A 51 -18.62 -3.58 -17.22
N PRO A 52 -18.73 -4.92 -17.05
CA PRO A 52 -17.56 -5.78 -16.87
C PRO A 52 -16.51 -5.63 -17.99
N LYS A 53 -16.93 -5.36 -19.23
CA LYS A 53 -16.03 -5.28 -20.38
C LYS A 53 -15.08 -4.07 -20.29
N GLU A 54 -15.57 -2.94 -19.79
CA GLU A 54 -14.72 -1.77 -19.51
C GLU A 54 -13.64 -2.10 -18.47
N VAL A 55 -13.97 -2.88 -17.45
CA VAL A 55 -13.02 -3.33 -16.43
C VAL A 55 -11.96 -4.28 -17.02
N GLU A 56 -12.36 -5.23 -17.86
CA GLU A 56 -11.45 -6.15 -18.53
C GLU A 56 -10.46 -5.41 -19.45
N ASN A 57 -10.97 -4.43 -20.22
CA ASN A 57 -10.16 -3.58 -21.08
C ASN A 57 -9.16 -2.76 -20.25
N TYR A 58 -9.63 -2.09 -19.19
CA TYR A 58 -8.77 -1.35 -18.27
C TYR A 58 -7.66 -2.23 -17.69
N CYS A 59 -7.99 -3.44 -17.24
CA CYS A 59 -7.01 -4.37 -16.68
C CYS A 59 -5.96 -4.76 -17.73
N THR A 60 -6.41 -5.07 -18.96
CA THR A 60 -5.52 -5.43 -20.07
C THR A 60 -4.56 -4.29 -20.42
N GLU A 61 -5.08 -3.06 -20.58
CA GLU A 61 -4.28 -1.86 -20.88
C GLU A 61 -3.24 -1.55 -19.79
N ASN A 62 -3.56 -1.88 -18.53
CA ASN A 62 -2.70 -1.62 -17.38
C ASN A 62 -1.81 -2.79 -16.96
N ASN A 63 -1.74 -3.86 -17.77
CA ASN A 63 -1.00 -5.10 -17.49
C ASN A 63 -1.40 -5.72 -16.14
N MET A 64 -2.71 -5.83 -15.93
CA MET A 64 -3.32 -6.42 -14.75
C MET A 64 -4.03 -7.71 -15.14
N ASN A 65 -3.87 -8.74 -14.31
CA ASN A 65 -4.64 -9.97 -14.42
C ASN A 65 -5.97 -9.79 -13.69
N PHE A 66 -7.05 -10.34 -14.24
CA PHE A 66 -8.37 -10.30 -13.64
C PHE A 66 -9.02 -11.68 -13.68
N GLU A 67 -9.86 -11.96 -12.67
CA GLU A 67 -10.63 -13.21 -12.55
C GLU A 67 -12.00 -12.90 -11.94
N TRP A 68 -13.06 -13.16 -12.70
CA TRP A 68 -14.43 -13.08 -12.21
C TRP A 68 -14.79 -14.37 -11.47
N LYS A 69 -14.85 -14.32 -10.13
CA LYS A 69 -15.33 -15.42 -9.27
C LYS A 69 -16.86 -15.52 -9.27
N SER A 70 -17.53 -14.39 -9.50
CA SER A 70 -18.97 -14.28 -9.79
C SER A 70 -19.27 -12.89 -10.38
N LYS A 71 -20.54 -12.61 -10.69
CA LYS A 71 -20.98 -11.30 -11.21
C LYS A 71 -20.55 -10.10 -10.35
N ASP A 72 -20.53 -10.29 -9.03
CA ASP A 72 -20.22 -9.24 -8.05
C ASP A 72 -18.93 -9.52 -7.26
N ASN A 73 -18.11 -10.45 -7.76
CA ASN A 73 -16.84 -10.83 -7.12
C ASN A 73 -15.73 -10.91 -8.15
N LEU A 74 -14.88 -9.88 -8.16
CA LEU A 74 -13.75 -9.74 -9.06
C LEU A 74 -12.44 -9.80 -8.27
N SER A 75 -11.51 -10.64 -8.70
CA SER A 75 -10.12 -10.61 -8.23
C SER A 75 -9.25 -9.96 -9.29
N ILE A 76 -8.40 -9.00 -8.89
CA ILE A 76 -7.39 -8.40 -9.77
C ILE A 76 -6.01 -8.54 -9.16
N LYS A 77 -5.00 -8.77 -10.01
CA LYS A 77 -3.60 -8.85 -9.63
C LYS A 77 -2.73 -8.03 -10.56
N TRP A 78 -1.76 -7.31 -10.03
CA TRP A 78 -0.85 -6.50 -10.84
C TRP A 78 0.52 -6.36 -10.19
N LYS A 79 1.56 -6.29 -11.01
CA LYS A 79 2.95 -6.20 -10.56
C LYS A 79 3.45 -4.76 -10.67
N ARG A 80 4.17 -4.28 -9.65
CA ARG A 80 4.86 -2.98 -9.68
C ARG A 80 6.28 -3.11 -9.12
N PRO A 81 7.20 -2.22 -9.50
CA PRO A 81 8.48 -2.09 -8.81
C PRO A 81 8.27 -1.86 -7.31
N ALA A 82 9.13 -2.45 -6.48
CA ALA A 82 9.12 -2.17 -5.05
C ALA A 82 9.83 -0.85 -4.72
N LEU A 83 10.84 -0.50 -5.51
CA LEU A 83 11.69 0.65 -5.30
C LEU A 83 11.53 1.61 -6.48
N LEU A 84 11.42 2.91 -6.18
CA LEU A 84 11.42 3.97 -7.20
C LEU A 84 12.58 4.92 -6.97
N ILE A 85 13.13 5.46 -8.06
CA ILE A 85 14.16 6.51 -7.98
C ILE A 85 13.48 7.88 -7.95
N HIS A 86 13.82 8.70 -6.98
CA HIS A 86 13.36 10.07 -6.90
C HIS A 86 13.87 10.88 -8.11
N PRO A 87 13.01 11.58 -8.87
CA PRO A 87 13.42 12.23 -10.12
C PRO A 87 14.46 13.35 -9.91
N LEU A 88 14.38 14.08 -8.79
CA LEU A 88 15.33 15.15 -8.46
C LEU A 88 16.56 14.66 -7.68
N THR A 89 16.37 14.06 -6.49
CA THR A 89 17.49 13.67 -5.62
C THR A 89 18.21 12.39 -6.05
N LYS A 90 17.63 11.62 -6.98
CA LYS A 90 18.15 10.33 -7.46
C LYS A 90 18.30 9.25 -6.39
N GLU A 91 17.74 9.47 -5.21
CA GLU A 91 17.68 8.47 -4.15
C GLU A 91 16.69 7.36 -4.51
N GLU A 92 17.02 6.12 -4.16
CA GLU A 92 16.12 4.98 -4.26
C GLU A 92 15.21 4.94 -3.02
N LEU A 93 13.91 4.75 -3.25
CA LEU A 93 12.87 4.90 -2.24
C LEU A 93 11.97 3.67 -2.17
N TRP A 94 11.71 3.20 -0.95
CA TRP A 94 10.64 2.29 -0.59
C TRP A 94 9.28 3.01 -0.68
N PHE A 95 8.90 3.39 -1.89
CA PHE A 95 7.66 4.09 -2.19
C PHE A 95 6.63 3.11 -2.78
N ASN A 96 5.99 2.34 -1.90
CA ASN A 96 5.02 1.31 -2.27
C ASN A 96 4.06 0.99 -1.11
N HIS A 97 3.01 0.21 -1.39
CA HIS A 97 2.08 -0.31 -0.37
C HIS A 97 2.29 -1.79 -0.04
N GLY A 98 3.47 -2.35 -0.33
CA GLY A 98 3.83 -3.74 -0.12
C GLY A 98 3.59 -4.19 1.33
N PHE A 99 4.09 -3.42 2.29
CA PHE A 99 3.87 -3.64 3.71
C PHE A 99 2.39 -3.41 4.11
N PHE A 100 1.85 -2.22 3.82
CA PHE A 100 0.56 -1.79 4.35
C PHE A 100 -0.63 -2.65 3.90
N PHE A 101 -0.54 -3.29 2.74
CA PHE A 101 -1.58 -4.19 2.23
C PHE A 101 -1.28 -5.67 2.47
N ASN A 102 -0.17 -6.01 3.13
CA ASN A 102 0.15 -7.41 3.40
C ASN A 102 -0.69 -7.96 4.55
N ARG A 103 -1.06 -9.24 4.47
CA ARG A 103 -1.77 -9.95 5.54
C ARG A 103 -1.09 -9.84 6.90
N TRP A 104 0.24 -9.83 6.95
CA TRP A 104 1.01 -9.78 8.20
C TRP A 104 1.05 -8.38 8.83
N ALA A 105 0.57 -7.35 8.13
CA ALA A 105 0.35 -6.01 8.69
C ALA A 105 -1.04 -5.85 9.35
N LEU A 106 -1.94 -6.82 9.16
CA LEU A 106 -3.26 -6.85 9.79
C LEU A 106 -3.15 -7.44 11.21
N SER A 107 -4.14 -7.19 12.06
CA SER A 107 -4.21 -7.87 13.36
C SER A 107 -4.32 -9.38 13.14
N SER A 108 -3.67 -10.19 13.99
CA SER A 108 -3.64 -11.66 13.88
C SER A 108 -5.05 -12.26 13.75
N SER A 109 -6.00 -11.80 14.56
CA SER A 109 -7.40 -12.23 14.50
C SER A 109 -8.08 -12.06 13.13
N TYR A 110 -7.64 -11.07 12.34
CA TYR A 110 -8.17 -10.81 11.00
C TYR A 110 -7.38 -11.59 9.94
N ALA A 111 -6.06 -11.66 10.07
CA ALA A 111 -5.20 -12.40 9.15
C ALA A 111 -5.40 -13.93 9.21
N ASP A 112 -5.77 -14.46 10.38
CA ASP A 112 -5.98 -15.89 10.62
C ASP A 112 -7.40 -16.36 10.23
N ALA A 113 -8.35 -15.42 10.15
CA ALA A 113 -9.74 -15.72 9.79
C ALA A 113 -9.95 -15.98 8.30
N PHE A 114 -8.99 -15.60 7.44
CA PHE A 114 -9.09 -15.71 6.00
C PHE A 114 -7.86 -16.39 5.40
N SER A 115 -8.07 -17.12 4.30
CA SER A 115 -6.98 -17.56 3.45
C SER A 115 -6.29 -16.34 2.81
N SER A 116 -5.03 -16.46 2.41
CA SER A 116 -4.28 -15.38 1.76
C SER A 116 -4.92 -14.88 0.47
N SER A 117 -5.70 -15.73 -0.21
CA SER A 117 -6.39 -15.44 -1.48
C SER A 117 -7.81 -14.88 -1.31
N ASP A 118 -8.35 -14.88 -0.09
CA ASP A 118 -9.71 -14.39 0.20
C ASP A 118 -9.72 -13.02 0.88
N LEU A 119 -8.56 -12.53 1.35
CA LEU A 119 -8.43 -11.18 1.90
C LEU A 119 -8.81 -10.12 0.85
N PRO A 120 -9.44 -9.00 1.26
CA PRO A 120 -9.78 -7.91 0.34
C PRO A 120 -8.55 -7.32 -0.34
N PHE A 121 -7.39 -7.35 0.34
CA PHE A 121 -6.09 -6.97 -0.19
C PHE A 121 -5.02 -7.92 0.35
N ASN A 122 -4.04 -8.26 -0.48
CA ASN A 122 -2.80 -8.89 -0.03
C ASN A 122 -1.65 -8.55 -0.99
N THR A 123 -0.42 -8.77 -0.56
CA THR A 123 0.80 -8.56 -1.34
C THR A 123 1.69 -9.79 -1.30
N PHE A 124 2.40 -10.00 -2.41
CA PHE A 124 3.25 -11.15 -2.65
C PHE A 124 4.56 -10.65 -3.27
N TYR A 125 5.60 -11.49 -3.28
CA TYR A 125 6.73 -11.23 -4.15
C TYR A 125 6.26 -11.18 -5.61
N GLY A 126 6.98 -10.46 -6.47
CA GLY A 126 6.54 -10.31 -7.86
C GLY A 126 6.59 -11.58 -8.72
N ASN A 127 7.03 -12.73 -8.17
CA ASN A 127 6.87 -14.06 -8.75
C ASN A 127 5.56 -14.76 -8.30
N GLY A 128 4.84 -14.21 -7.33
CA GLY A 128 3.59 -14.74 -6.77
C GLY A 128 3.74 -15.51 -5.45
N GLU A 129 4.96 -15.73 -4.96
CA GLU A 129 5.20 -16.37 -3.67
C GLU A 129 4.75 -15.47 -2.49
N GLU A 130 4.29 -16.10 -1.41
CA GLU A 130 3.95 -15.37 -0.18
C GLU A 130 5.19 -14.69 0.40
N ILE A 131 5.01 -13.45 0.86
CA ILE A 131 6.05 -12.76 1.64
C ILE A 131 6.02 -13.32 3.05
N GLU A 132 7.20 -13.74 3.53
CA GLU A 132 7.34 -14.32 4.85
C GLU A 132 7.04 -13.29 5.94
N LYS A 133 6.49 -13.75 7.08
CA LYS A 133 6.08 -12.87 8.18
C LYS A 133 7.23 -12.03 8.73
N ASN A 134 8.40 -12.63 8.92
CA ASN A 134 9.61 -11.95 9.41
C ASN A 134 10.10 -10.85 8.45
N VAL A 135 9.89 -11.01 7.13
CA VAL A 135 10.21 -9.97 6.14
C VAL A 135 9.30 -8.76 6.30
N ILE A 136 8.00 -9.00 6.49
CA ILE A 136 7.05 -7.92 6.76
C ILE A 136 7.32 -7.25 8.11
N GLU A 137 7.67 -8.01 9.14
CA GLU A 137 8.05 -7.47 10.45
C GLU A 137 9.33 -6.62 10.39
N ASN A 138 10.32 -6.99 9.57
CA ASN A 138 11.52 -6.18 9.34
C ASN A 138 11.17 -4.83 8.69
N ILE A 139 10.31 -4.84 7.66
CA ILE A 139 9.85 -3.61 7.00
C ILE A 139 9.03 -2.75 7.97
N ALA A 140 8.15 -3.36 8.78
CA ALA A 140 7.39 -2.66 9.81
C ALA A 140 8.31 -2.00 10.84
N ALA A 141 9.35 -2.70 11.29
CA ALA A 141 10.35 -2.15 12.20
C ALA A 141 11.11 -0.97 11.58
N ALA A 142 11.42 -1.01 10.28
CA ALA A 142 12.05 0.11 9.58
C ALA A 142 11.13 1.36 9.56
N PHE A 143 9.83 1.20 9.32
CA PHE A 143 8.87 2.30 9.44
C PHE A 143 8.78 2.82 10.87
N GLU A 144 8.66 1.95 11.87
CA GLU A 144 8.56 2.35 13.28
C GLU A 144 9.81 3.13 13.73
N ASN A 145 11.00 2.65 13.36
CA ASN A 145 12.29 3.26 13.71
C ASN A 145 12.60 4.56 12.95
N THR A 146 11.78 4.96 11.98
CA THR A 146 11.94 6.21 11.19
C THR A 146 10.74 7.14 11.35
N LYS A 147 9.75 6.73 12.14
CA LYS A 147 8.51 7.46 12.33
C LYS A 147 8.75 8.73 13.14
N SER A 148 8.34 9.84 12.57
CA SER A 148 8.24 11.13 13.25
C SER A 148 6.78 11.44 13.52
N ILE A 149 6.51 11.91 14.73
CA ILE A 149 5.18 12.29 15.19
C ILE A 149 5.29 13.69 15.78
N PHE A 150 4.39 14.56 15.36
CA PHE A 150 4.20 15.88 15.94
C PHE A 150 2.70 16.06 16.26
N LYS A 151 2.42 16.91 17.24
CA LYS A 151 1.05 17.30 17.56
C LYS A 151 0.66 18.45 16.63
N TRP A 152 -0.50 18.32 16.02
CA TRP A 152 -1.09 19.39 15.23
C TRP A 152 -1.54 20.55 16.14
N GLU A 153 -1.16 21.76 15.76
CA GLU A 153 -1.77 22.99 16.24
C GLU A 153 -2.70 23.59 15.18
N LYS A 154 -3.64 24.42 15.63
CA LYS A 154 -4.58 25.06 14.71
C LYS A 154 -3.80 25.99 13.77
N ASN A 155 -4.05 25.85 12.48
CA ASN A 155 -3.42 26.58 11.38
C ASN A 155 -2.01 26.12 11.01
N ASP A 156 -1.51 25.03 11.59
CA ASP A 156 -0.32 24.37 11.07
C ASP A 156 -0.53 23.94 9.61
N VAL A 157 0.55 24.03 8.82
CA VAL A 157 0.61 23.54 7.45
C VAL A 157 1.79 22.57 7.34
N LEU A 158 1.49 21.33 6.96
CA LEU A 158 2.50 20.35 6.62
C LEU A 158 2.61 20.25 5.10
N VAL A 159 3.81 20.48 4.57
CA VAL A 159 4.14 20.24 3.16
C VAL A 159 5.02 19.00 3.08
N LEU A 160 4.62 18.03 2.27
CA LEU A 160 5.33 16.78 2.08
C LEU A 160 5.65 16.58 0.60
N ASP A 161 6.87 16.11 0.34
CA ASP A 161 7.17 15.42 -0.91
C ASP A 161 6.57 14.01 -0.84
N ASN A 162 5.57 13.72 -1.67
CA ASN A 162 4.83 12.47 -1.61
C ASN A 162 5.70 11.24 -1.91
N MET A 163 6.71 11.35 -2.79
CA MET A 163 7.61 10.22 -3.05
C MET A 163 8.52 9.96 -1.84
N ARG A 164 9.04 11.02 -1.21
CA ARG A 164 9.95 10.89 -0.07
C ARG A 164 9.25 10.54 1.24
N MET A 165 7.96 10.84 1.39
CA MET A 165 7.29 10.79 2.69
C MET A 165 6.11 9.81 2.67
N ALA A 166 6.23 8.72 3.43
CA ALA A 166 5.07 7.96 3.85
C ALA A 166 4.36 8.68 5.00
N HIS A 167 3.05 8.48 5.11
CA HIS A 167 2.24 9.08 6.16
C HIS A 167 1.12 8.13 6.61
N GLY A 168 0.66 8.31 7.84
CA GLY A 168 -0.44 7.56 8.41
C GLY A 168 -1.34 8.43 9.28
N ARG A 169 -2.15 7.78 10.10
CA ARG A 169 -3.05 8.48 11.04
C ARG A 169 -3.16 7.69 12.34
N ASN A 170 -2.77 8.31 13.45
CA ASN A 170 -3.00 7.74 14.76
C ASN A 170 -4.49 7.80 15.15
N ALA A 171 -4.90 6.89 16.02
CA ALA A 171 -6.25 6.89 16.59
C ALA A 171 -6.55 8.22 17.33
N PHE A 172 -7.83 8.63 17.31
CA PHE A 172 -8.28 9.85 17.97
C PHE A 172 -9.73 9.72 18.45
N THR A 173 -10.09 10.59 19.39
CA THR A 173 -11.47 10.76 19.89
C THR A 173 -11.90 12.21 19.70
N GLY A 174 -13.21 12.45 19.67
CA GLY A 174 -13.77 13.80 19.50
C GLY A 174 -13.61 14.36 18.08
N SER A 175 -13.66 15.68 17.95
CA SER A 175 -13.63 16.38 16.65
C SER A 175 -12.20 16.60 16.16
N ARG A 176 -11.95 16.24 14.90
CA ARG A 176 -10.69 16.49 14.19
C ARG A 176 -10.99 16.86 12.74
N LYS A 177 -10.44 17.97 12.27
CA LYS A 177 -10.55 18.40 10.88
C LYS A 177 -9.17 18.76 10.33
N ILE A 178 -8.72 17.99 9.34
CA ILE A 178 -7.53 18.29 8.54
C ILE A 178 -7.98 18.41 7.08
N LEU A 179 -7.51 19.44 6.40
CA LEU A 179 -7.72 19.63 4.97
C LEU A 179 -6.47 19.17 4.22
N VAL A 180 -6.66 18.66 3.00
CA VAL A 180 -5.58 18.16 2.14
C VAL A 180 -5.73 18.80 0.77
N SER A 181 -4.60 19.18 0.18
CA SER A 181 -4.48 19.58 -1.22
C SER A 181 -3.33 18.78 -1.84
N MET A 182 -3.50 18.35 -3.09
CA MET A 182 -2.48 17.64 -3.84
C MET A 182 -1.99 18.51 -5.00
N SER A 183 -0.68 18.55 -5.21
CA SER A 183 -0.10 19.11 -6.43
C SER A 183 -0.06 18.06 -7.54
N SER A 184 0.32 18.49 -8.75
CA SER A 184 0.59 17.56 -9.85
C SER A 184 1.68 16.55 -9.47
N ALA A 185 1.59 15.35 -10.06
CA ALA A 185 2.68 14.40 -10.03
C ALA A 185 3.91 14.96 -10.76
N TYR A 186 5.09 14.43 -10.43
CA TYR A 186 6.34 14.68 -11.14
C TYR A 186 6.27 14.21 -12.61
#